data_AF-A0A5N8X003-F1
#
_entry.id   AF-A0A5N8X003-F1
#
_cell.length_a   1.000
_cell.length_b   1.000
_cell.length_c   1.000
_cell.angle_alpha   90.00
_cell.angle_beta   90.00
_cell.angle_gamma   90.00
#
_symmetry.space_group_name_H-M   'P 1'
#
loop_
_entity.id
_entity.type
_entity.pdbx_description
1 polymer ?
#
loop_
_entity_poly.entity_id
_entity_poly.type
_entity_poly.pdbx_seq_one_letter_code
_entity_poly.pdbx_strand_id
1 'polypeptide(L)'
;MRIGQEHLSYDNHVPGVRTAQNEAIRHLNAFVTVSTQDADDHRRHLSGLRTRITDIANAAPRPKAEPSDLRAPLVIAAGRLMPVKRYDLLVEAFAKVVAVHPEWRLRIYGQGPERTNLRAAIDTLGLNDHAFLMGPHATMETEWAKASVAAVSSEWESFGMTILEAMHAGVPVVATDCPHGPGEIITDGSDGLLVPSGDPDALAAGLLKLIEDPDQMRRLGAAARSTVQRFAPSAIALQYEQLIGEILEARTPVTLKITRRARRAIGALLPRASRVPRTNETPGPGPKDATSSLTGELARDAKPRPLRPMSDCRVDTEGSVRISVRASGVSGEGLTLVLRRRHNDDELRIPLESPSDTKDPRTVTLTRDRLSLAEGRWDLHIERSQDGIRRRLKAGLVEQRGLLSATPTAGEPVTWSIPYTTKDGYLALRTFHRAAHGEVTALPAGDGSLTVEAFVHGVVLGEGAALVGVSRGEGTEGFETPVAAVDGPLFRARLMSLPSPAGPDKALWDLFLRPVQGAEPVRLGRLLGDIVDRKETDKYPAVTMATSTGGSVAARFFFTVTNDLSISAS
;
A
#
# COMPACT_ATOMS: atom_id res chain seq x y z
N MET A 1 3.98 14.68 38.39
CA MET A 1 2.82 14.86 37.49
C MET A 1 2.60 13.51 36.83
N ARG A 2 1.36 13.00 36.80
CA ARG A 2 1.02 11.71 36.22
C ARG A 2 -0.12 11.91 35.23
N ILE A 3 0.11 11.56 33.97
CA ILE A 3 -0.89 11.60 32.91
C ILE A 3 -1.01 10.17 32.38
N GLY A 4 -2.21 9.62 32.37
CA GLY A 4 -2.50 8.33 31.73
C GLY A 4 -3.07 8.57 30.33
N GLN A 5 -2.86 7.60 29.44
CA GLN A 5 -3.41 7.62 28.09
C GLN A 5 -4.04 6.26 27.79
N GLU A 6 -5.14 6.28 27.05
CA GLU A 6 -5.85 5.10 26.60
C GLU A 6 -6.17 5.20 25.10
N HIS A 7 -6.09 4.06 24.41
CA HIS A 7 -6.33 3.89 22.98
C HIS A 7 -7.44 2.88 22.68
N LEU A 8 -8.15 2.38 23.68
CA LEU A 8 -9.35 1.55 23.58
C LEU A 8 -10.49 2.23 24.33
N SER A 9 -11.72 2.10 23.84
CA SER A 9 -12.84 2.77 24.50
C SER A 9 -13.26 2.09 25.81
N TYR A 10 -13.87 2.86 26.71
CA TYR A 10 -14.31 2.44 28.04
C TYR A 10 -15.10 1.11 28.04
N ASP A 11 -16.07 1.01 27.13
CA ASP A 11 -16.98 -0.14 27.05
C ASP A 11 -16.34 -1.40 26.46
N ASN A 12 -15.20 -1.25 25.78
CA ASN A 12 -14.51 -2.33 25.07
C ASN A 12 -13.38 -2.99 25.86
N HIS A 13 -13.24 -2.67 27.16
CA HIS A 13 -12.30 -3.35 28.06
C HIS A 13 -12.90 -4.61 28.69
N VAL A 14 -12.03 -5.61 28.90
CA VAL A 14 -12.35 -6.77 29.73
C VAL A 14 -12.66 -6.28 31.16
N PRO A 15 -13.72 -6.78 31.84
CA PRO A 15 -14.20 -6.19 33.11
C PRO A 15 -13.15 -6.04 34.22
N GLY A 16 -12.22 -6.99 34.34
CA GLY A 16 -11.12 -6.92 35.30
C GLY A 16 -10.13 -5.81 34.99
N VAL A 17 -9.78 -5.62 33.71
CA VAL A 17 -8.90 -4.54 33.25
C VAL A 17 -9.57 -3.18 33.48
N ARG A 18 -10.85 -3.05 33.14
CA ARG A 18 -11.63 -1.82 33.37
C ARG A 18 -11.68 -1.44 34.84
N THR A 19 -11.90 -2.41 35.73
CA THR A 19 -11.90 -2.16 37.19
C THR A 19 -10.55 -1.63 37.67
N ALA A 20 -9.45 -2.30 37.27
CA ALA A 20 -8.11 -1.88 37.65
C ALA A 20 -7.74 -0.50 37.07
N GLN A 21 -8.13 -0.24 35.83
CA GLN A 21 -7.95 1.06 35.19
C GLN A 21 -8.71 2.17 35.91
N ASN A 22 -10.00 1.95 36.20
CA ASN A 22 -10.84 2.91 36.92
C ASN A 22 -10.21 3.32 38.26
N GLU A 23 -9.62 2.35 38.98
CA GLU A 23 -8.90 2.64 40.22
C GLU A 23 -7.62 3.44 39.97
N ALA A 24 -6.81 3.05 38.99
CA ALA A 24 -5.60 3.77 38.62
C ALA A 24 -5.87 5.23 38.22
N ILE A 25 -6.96 5.49 37.47
CA ILE A 25 -7.36 6.82 37.01
C ILE A 25 -7.54 7.80 38.18
N ARG A 26 -8.03 7.34 39.34
CA ARG A 26 -8.22 8.18 40.55
C ARG A 26 -6.93 8.82 41.07
N HIS A 27 -5.78 8.24 40.73
CA HIS A 27 -4.47 8.67 41.20
C HIS A 27 -3.68 9.50 40.17
N LEU A 28 -4.31 9.84 39.04
CA LEU A 28 -3.71 10.64 37.97
C LEU A 28 -4.03 12.12 38.12
N ASN A 29 -3.22 12.97 37.48
CA ASN A 29 -3.54 14.39 37.31
C ASN A 29 -4.45 14.59 36.10
N ALA A 30 -4.19 13.86 35.02
CA ALA A 30 -5.07 13.80 33.87
C ALA A 30 -5.10 12.38 33.28
N PHE A 31 -6.19 12.07 32.58
CA PHE A 31 -6.38 10.86 31.81
C PHE A 31 -6.87 11.27 30.42
N VAL A 32 -6.17 10.78 29.40
CA VAL A 32 -6.34 11.20 28.01
C VAL A 32 -6.86 10.04 27.17
N THR A 33 -8.02 10.22 26.55
CA THR A 33 -8.55 9.30 25.54
C THR A 33 -8.19 9.81 24.15
N VAL A 34 -8.39 8.98 23.12
CA VAL A 34 -8.11 9.35 21.72
C VAL A 34 -9.28 9.99 20.99
N SER A 35 -10.47 9.97 21.59
CA SER A 35 -11.70 10.54 21.04
C SER A 35 -12.48 11.28 22.12
N THR A 36 -13.19 12.34 21.71
CA THR A 36 -14.04 13.15 22.59
C THR A 36 -15.15 12.29 23.19
N GLN A 37 -15.81 11.46 22.39
CA GLN A 37 -16.90 10.63 22.87
C GLN A 37 -16.42 9.63 23.94
N ASP A 38 -15.21 9.08 23.83
CA ASP A 38 -14.68 8.17 24.86
C ASP A 38 -14.30 8.93 26.16
N ALA A 39 -13.80 10.17 26.04
CA ALA A 39 -13.59 11.03 27.21
C ALA A 39 -14.91 11.27 27.95
N ASP A 40 -16.00 11.47 27.21
CA ASP A 40 -17.34 11.67 27.76
C ASP A 40 -17.82 10.41 28.49
N ASP A 41 -17.62 9.24 27.91
CA ASP A 41 -17.96 7.95 28.51
C ASP A 41 -17.22 7.73 29.82
N HIS A 42 -15.92 8.00 29.85
CA HIS A 42 -15.13 7.96 31.08
C HIS A 42 -15.64 8.98 32.11
N ARG A 43 -15.97 10.22 31.72
CA ARG A 43 -16.51 11.24 32.63
C ARG A 43 -17.86 10.84 33.22
N ARG A 44 -18.73 10.20 32.43
CA ARG A 44 -20.04 9.69 32.88
C ARG A 44 -19.87 8.60 33.94
N HIS A 45 -18.98 7.64 33.70
CA HIS A 45 -18.76 6.52 34.63
C HIS A 45 -17.92 6.89 35.87
N LEU A 46 -17.03 7.87 35.75
CA LEU A 46 -16.09 8.28 36.79
C LEU A 46 -16.38 9.70 37.30
N SER A 47 -17.63 9.94 37.66
CA SER A 47 -18.06 11.24 38.20
C SER A 47 -17.36 11.56 39.54
N GLY A 48 -17.09 12.84 39.79
CA GLY A 48 -16.52 13.32 41.06
C GLY A 48 -15.02 13.12 41.26
N LEU A 49 -14.29 12.64 40.24
CA LEU A 49 -12.83 12.54 40.31
C LEU A 49 -12.16 13.92 40.24
N ARG A 50 -11.03 14.06 40.96
CA ARG A 50 -10.11 15.20 40.78
C ARG A 50 -9.28 15.10 39.50
N THR A 51 -9.16 13.90 38.96
CA THR A 51 -8.46 13.62 37.70
C THR A 51 -9.17 14.32 36.56
N ARG A 52 -8.43 15.11 35.77
CA ARG A 52 -8.97 15.69 34.55
C ARG A 52 -9.05 14.64 33.46
N ILE A 53 -10.26 14.33 33.00
CA ILE A 53 -10.48 13.46 31.84
C ILE A 53 -10.70 14.35 30.62
N THR A 54 -9.94 14.14 29.57
CA THR A 54 -9.97 14.92 28.31
C THR A 54 -9.57 14.01 27.16
N ASP A 55 -9.80 14.44 25.94
CA ASP A 55 -9.33 13.79 24.72
C ASP A 55 -8.11 14.51 24.14
N ILE A 56 -7.18 13.74 23.58
CA ILE A 56 -6.15 14.20 22.66
C ILE A 56 -6.00 13.11 21.60
N ALA A 57 -6.36 13.45 20.36
CA ALA A 57 -6.31 12.56 19.21
C ALA A 57 -4.91 11.98 18.96
N ASN A 58 -4.87 10.81 18.30
CA ASN A 58 -3.62 10.26 17.82
C ASN A 58 -2.99 11.15 16.74
N ALA A 59 -1.66 11.25 16.75
CA ALA A 59 -0.93 11.92 15.71
C ALA A 59 -0.76 11.03 14.46
N ALA A 60 -0.97 11.61 13.28
CA ALA A 60 -0.68 10.96 12.00
C ALA A 60 0.48 11.70 11.30
N PRO A 61 1.66 11.08 11.17
CA PRO A 61 2.80 11.70 10.49
C PRO A 61 2.50 11.88 9.00
N ARG A 62 3.09 12.92 8.40
CA ARG A 62 2.99 13.15 6.96
C ARG A 62 3.63 11.96 6.20
N PRO A 63 2.95 11.40 5.19
CA PRO A 63 3.50 10.33 4.38
C PRO A 63 4.70 10.82 3.56
N LYS A 64 5.61 9.88 3.27
CA LYS A 64 6.73 10.07 2.35
C LYS A 64 6.33 9.76 0.90
N ALA A 65 5.34 8.89 0.72
CA ALA A 65 4.77 8.58 -0.59
C ALA A 65 4.09 9.81 -1.22
N GLU A 66 3.98 9.80 -2.54
CA GLU A 66 3.15 10.79 -3.23
C GLU A 66 1.68 10.65 -2.84
N PRO A 67 0.93 11.75 -2.85
CA PRO A 67 -0.52 11.67 -2.82
C PRO A 67 -1.03 10.82 -3.99
N SER A 68 -2.18 10.17 -3.78
CA SER A 68 -2.92 9.52 -4.85
C SER A 68 -3.31 10.53 -5.94
N ASP A 69 -3.34 10.06 -7.18
CA ASP A 69 -3.90 10.80 -8.31
C ASP A 69 -5.38 10.47 -8.56
N LEU A 70 -5.95 9.54 -7.79
CA LEU A 70 -7.35 9.12 -7.85
C LEU A 70 -7.78 8.63 -9.26
N ARG A 71 -6.84 8.04 -10.02
CA ARG A 71 -7.11 7.56 -11.39
C ARG A 71 -7.40 6.07 -11.48
N ALA A 72 -6.85 5.26 -10.58
CA ALA A 72 -7.05 3.82 -10.63
C ALA A 72 -8.46 3.46 -10.10
N PRO A 73 -9.24 2.60 -10.75
CA PRO A 73 -10.55 2.16 -10.25
C PRO A 73 -10.36 1.19 -9.08
N LEU A 74 -9.92 1.72 -7.94
CA LEU A 74 -9.43 0.95 -6.80
C LEU A 74 -9.97 1.52 -5.49
N VAL A 75 -10.74 0.69 -4.80
CA VAL A 75 -11.10 0.85 -3.40
C VAL A 75 -10.09 0.11 -2.54
N ILE A 76 -9.58 0.75 -1.49
CA ILE A 76 -8.72 0.10 -0.49
C ILE A 76 -9.37 0.13 0.88
N ALA A 77 -9.31 -1.00 1.57
CA ALA A 77 -9.58 -1.09 2.99
C ALA A 77 -8.35 -1.67 3.71
N ALA A 78 -8.06 -1.20 4.92
CA ALA A 78 -6.91 -1.65 5.68
C ALA A 78 -7.25 -1.79 7.17
N GLY A 79 -6.74 -2.85 7.79
CA GLY A 79 -6.91 -3.11 9.21
C GLY A 79 -6.88 -4.60 9.55
N ARG A 80 -6.86 -4.94 10.84
CA ARG A 80 -6.94 -6.35 11.29
C ARG A 80 -8.23 -7.02 10.77
N LEU A 81 -8.16 -8.25 10.31
CA LEU A 81 -9.34 -9.01 9.83
C LEU A 81 -10.09 -9.60 11.03
N MET A 82 -10.73 -8.73 11.80
CA MET A 82 -11.53 -9.07 12.98
C MET A 82 -13.02 -8.80 12.70
N PRO A 83 -13.96 -9.51 13.35
CA PRO A 83 -15.39 -9.31 13.16
C PRO A 83 -15.82 -7.83 13.25
N VAL A 84 -15.30 -7.08 14.22
CA VAL A 84 -15.61 -5.64 14.39
C VAL A 84 -15.35 -4.79 13.14
N LYS A 85 -14.43 -5.17 12.25
CA LYS A 85 -14.13 -4.39 11.04
C LYS A 85 -15.20 -4.54 9.95
N ARG A 86 -16.08 -5.52 10.11
CA ARG A 86 -17.21 -5.80 9.21
C ARG A 86 -16.87 -5.81 7.72
N TYR A 87 -15.73 -6.40 7.37
CA TYR A 87 -15.34 -6.54 5.97
C TYR A 87 -16.29 -7.46 5.18
N ASP A 88 -17.10 -8.29 5.86
CA ASP A 88 -18.25 -8.99 5.29
C ASP A 88 -19.19 -8.01 4.57
N LEU A 89 -19.62 -6.96 5.27
CA LEU A 89 -20.50 -5.93 4.71
C LEU A 89 -19.83 -5.15 3.58
N LEU A 90 -18.52 -4.90 3.68
CA LEU A 90 -17.78 -4.26 2.60
C LEU A 90 -17.75 -5.12 1.34
N VAL A 91 -17.56 -6.44 1.47
CA VAL A 91 -17.57 -7.36 0.32
C VAL A 91 -18.98 -7.42 -0.30
N GLU A 92 -20.04 -7.45 0.50
CA GLU A 92 -21.43 -7.37 0.02
C GLU A 92 -21.74 -6.05 -0.69
N ALA A 93 -21.33 -4.93 -0.10
CA ALA A 93 -21.46 -3.60 -0.71
C ALA A 93 -20.70 -3.52 -2.04
N PHE A 94 -19.50 -4.09 -2.09
CA PHE A 94 -18.67 -4.08 -3.28
C PHE A 94 -19.22 -4.94 -4.41
N ALA A 95 -20.00 -6.00 -4.11
CA ALA A 95 -20.73 -6.74 -5.14
C ALA A 95 -21.69 -5.84 -5.93
N LYS A 96 -22.36 -4.90 -5.24
CA LYS A 96 -23.27 -3.93 -5.86
C LYS A 96 -22.51 -2.90 -6.69
N VAL A 97 -21.33 -2.49 -6.24
CA VAL A 97 -20.42 -1.62 -7.02
C VAL A 97 -20.02 -2.31 -8.33
N VAL A 98 -19.51 -3.54 -8.26
CA VAL A 98 -19.04 -4.30 -9.43
C VAL A 98 -20.16 -4.58 -10.44
N ALA A 99 -21.40 -4.75 -9.97
CA ALA A 99 -22.55 -4.95 -10.86
C ALA A 99 -22.80 -3.76 -11.81
N VAL A 100 -22.41 -2.54 -11.42
CA VAL A 100 -22.54 -1.32 -12.22
C VAL A 100 -21.20 -0.91 -12.84
N HIS A 101 -20.11 -1.12 -12.11
CA HIS A 101 -18.75 -0.68 -12.41
C HIS A 101 -17.77 -1.86 -12.32
N PRO A 102 -17.78 -2.79 -13.31
CA PRO A 102 -16.97 -4.01 -13.27
C PRO A 102 -15.46 -3.76 -13.37
N GLU A 103 -15.03 -2.58 -13.80
CA GLU A 103 -13.62 -2.18 -13.83
C GLU A 103 -13.04 -1.94 -12.43
N TRP A 104 -13.90 -1.71 -11.41
CA TRP A 104 -13.44 -1.43 -10.06
C TRP A 104 -12.99 -2.68 -9.32
N ARG A 105 -11.95 -2.48 -8.50
CA ARG A 105 -11.37 -3.51 -7.66
C ARG A 105 -11.32 -3.07 -6.20
N LEU A 106 -11.44 -4.03 -5.30
CA LEU A 106 -11.30 -3.87 -3.86
C LEU A 106 -10.05 -4.62 -3.40
N ARG A 107 -9.16 -3.91 -2.68
CA ARG A 107 -8.03 -4.53 -1.99
C ARG A 107 -8.18 -4.37 -0.49
N ILE A 108 -8.18 -5.49 0.21
CA ILE A 108 -8.26 -5.54 1.68
C ILE A 108 -6.88 -5.94 2.22
N TYR A 109 -6.24 -5.02 2.94
CA TYR A 109 -4.94 -5.23 3.59
C TYR A 109 -5.11 -5.55 5.06
N GLY A 110 -4.48 -6.64 5.51
CA GLY A 110 -4.54 -7.07 6.90
C GLY A 110 -4.38 -8.58 7.09
N GLN A 111 -4.37 -8.97 8.35
CA GLN A 111 -4.39 -10.36 8.80
C GLN A 111 -5.37 -10.50 9.98
N GLY A 112 -5.97 -11.68 10.11
CA GLY A 112 -6.85 -12.00 11.23
C GLY A 112 -7.70 -13.25 10.94
N PRO A 113 -8.50 -13.67 11.95
CA PRO A 113 -9.32 -14.88 11.87
C PRO A 113 -10.37 -14.84 10.74
N GLU A 114 -10.86 -13.66 10.35
CA GLU A 114 -11.91 -13.54 9.33
C GLU A 114 -11.42 -13.83 7.90
N ARG A 115 -10.11 -14.09 7.68
CA ARG A 115 -9.57 -14.31 6.33
C ARG A 115 -10.31 -15.42 5.57
N THR A 116 -10.63 -16.53 6.23
CA THR A 116 -11.32 -17.66 5.59
C THR A 116 -12.78 -17.32 5.26
N ASN A 117 -13.49 -16.67 6.19
CA ASN A 117 -14.88 -16.25 5.99
C ASN A 117 -14.99 -15.25 4.84
N LEU A 118 -14.08 -14.27 4.79
CA LEU A 118 -14.02 -13.28 3.71
C LEU A 118 -13.72 -13.92 2.36
N ARG A 119 -12.84 -14.93 2.31
CA ARG A 119 -12.61 -15.69 1.08
C ARG A 119 -13.89 -16.39 0.63
N ALA A 120 -14.59 -17.06 1.54
CA ALA A 120 -15.84 -17.74 1.20
C ALA A 120 -16.93 -16.75 0.73
N ALA A 121 -17.02 -15.56 1.32
CA ALA A 121 -17.93 -14.51 0.88
C ALA A 121 -17.60 -14.01 -0.53
N ILE A 122 -16.31 -13.75 -0.82
CA ILE A 122 -15.84 -13.36 -2.15
C ILE A 122 -16.19 -14.43 -3.20
N ASP A 123 -15.96 -15.70 -2.87
CA ASP A 123 -16.25 -16.83 -3.77
C ASP A 123 -17.76 -16.98 -4.00
N THR A 124 -18.58 -16.84 -2.95
CA THR A 124 -20.05 -16.95 -3.02
C THR A 124 -20.66 -15.82 -3.85
N LEU A 125 -20.10 -14.62 -3.74
CA LEU A 125 -20.56 -13.44 -4.48
C LEU A 125 -19.94 -13.31 -5.88
N GLY A 126 -19.07 -14.25 -6.29
CA GLY A 126 -18.42 -14.23 -7.60
C GLY A 126 -17.42 -13.09 -7.80
N LEU A 127 -16.82 -12.57 -6.72
CA LEU A 127 -15.93 -11.40 -6.74
C LEU A 127 -14.44 -11.76 -6.92
N ASN A 128 -14.13 -12.95 -7.43
CA ASN A 128 -12.76 -13.47 -7.50
C ASN A 128 -11.78 -12.63 -8.34
N ASP A 129 -12.29 -11.88 -9.30
CA ASP A 129 -11.52 -10.94 -10.14
C ASP A 129 -11.59 -9.49 -9.66
N HIS A 130 -12.38 -9.21 -8.62
CA HIS A 130 -12.71 -7.87 -8.17
C HIS A 130 -12.26 -7.60 -6.73
N ALA A 131 -12.29 -8.58 -5.82
CA ALA A 131 -11.95 -8.41 -4.42
C ALA A 131 -10.76 -9.28 -3.99
N PHE A 132 -9.72 -8.64 -3.43
CA PHE A 132 -8.44 -9.27 -3.15
C PHE A 132 -8.02 -9.13 -1.68
N LEU A 133 -7.68 -10.25 -1.05
CA LEU A 133 -7.14 -10.31 0.32
C LEU A 133 -5.60 -10.24 0.30
N MET A 134 -5.07 -9.02 0.35
CA MET A 134 -3.66 -8.69 0.09
C MET A 134 -2.70 -9.13 1.19
N GLY A 135 -3.22 -9.49 2.37
CA GLY A 135 -2.39 -9.77 3.55
C GLY A 135 -1.87 -8.49 4.21
N PRO A 136 -1.01 -8.60 5.23
CA PRO A 136 -0.44 -7.43 5.89
C PRO A 136 0.60 -6.73 4.99
N HIS A 137 0.61 -5.41 5.01
CA HIS A 137 1.60 -4.59 4.31
C HIS A 137 2.24 -3.59 5.26
N ALA A 138 3.58 -3.56 5.30
CA ALA A 138 4.31 -2.76 6.28
C ALA A 138 4.26 -1.25 5.98
N THR A 139 4.18 -0.88 4.69
CA THR A 139 4.28 0.51 4.24
C THR A 139 2.98 0.91 3.56
N MET A 140 1.91 1.08 4.34
CA MET A 140 0.57 1.32 3.79
C MET A 140 0.48 2.63 2.97
N GLU A 141 1.34 3.61 3.24
CA GLU A 141 1.40 4.87 2.48
C GLU A 141 1.60 4.66 0.96
N THR A 142 2.34 3.63 0.52
CA THR A 142 2.52 3.33 -0.91
C THR A 142 1.28 2.71 -1.55
N GLU A 143 0.42 2.10 -0.73
CA GLU A 143 -0.81 1.48 -1.18
C GLU A 143 -1.95 2.49 -1.17
N TRP A 144 -2.04 3.37 -0.17
CA TRP A 144 -2.98 4.51 -0.21
C TRP A 144 -2.74 5.41 -1.42
N ALA A 145 -1.49 5.62 -1.82
CA ALA A 145 -1.16 6.35 -3.04
C ALA A 145 -1.77 5.72 -4.31
N LYS A 146 -2.13 4.43 -4.28
CA LYS A 146 -2.77 3.72 -5.41
C LYS A 146 -4.31 3.84 -5.40
N ALA A 147 -4.92 4.13 -4.26
CA ALA A 147 -6.36 4.09 -4.09
C ALA A 147 -7.05 5.35 -4.66
N SER A 148 -8.25 5.18 -5.18
CA SER A 148 -9.15 6.32 -5.48
C SER A 148 -10.18 6.54 -4.39
N VAL A 149 -10.55 5.49 -3.66
CA VAL A 149 -11.44 5.56 -2.50
C VAL A 149 -10.91 4.67 -1.38
N ALA A 150 -11.02 5.14 -0.13
CA ALA A 150 -10.78 4.32 1.05
C ALA A 150 -12.11 3.93 1.68
N ALA A 151 -12.25 2.66 2.07
CA ALA A 151 -13.45 2.15 2.73
C ALA A 151 -13.16 1.73 4.18
N VAL A 152 -13.99 2.19 5.12
CA VAL A 152 -13.95 1.80 6.53
C VAL A 152 -15.34 1.34 6.96
N SER A 153 -15.51 0.03 7.16
CA SER A 153 -16.82 -0.59 7.42
C SER A 153 -17.08 -0.92 8.89
N SER A 154 -16.21 -0.48 9.80
CA SER A 154 -16.19 -0.95 11.19
C SER A 154 -17.50 -0.71 11.96
N GLU A 155 -17.82 -1.62 12.87
CA GLU A 155 -18.95 -1.49 13.79
C GLU A 155 -18.63 -0.54 14.96
N TRP A 156 -17.36 -0.46 15.35
CA TRP A 156 -16.82 0.57 16.23
C TRP A 156 -15.32 0.77 15.97
N GLU A 157 -14.81 1.93 16.34
CA GLU A 157 -13.39 2.29 16.27
C GLU A 157 -12.94 2.97 17.55
N SER A 158 -11.70 2.72 17.97
CA SER A 158 -11.09 3.56 19.00
C SER A 158 -10.83 4.98 18.49
N PHE A 159 -10.44 5.11 17.23
CA PHE A 159 -10.19 6.42 16.60
C PHE A 159 -10.24 6.34 15.07
N GLY A 160 -9.49 5.40 14.46
CA GLY A 160 -9.47 5.23 12.99
C GLY A 160 -8.21 5.77 12.33
N MET A 161 -7.04 5.24 12.69
CA MET A 161 -5.75 5.65 12.09
C MET A 161 -5.71 5.49 10.57
N THR A 162 -6.39 4.47 10.04
CA THR A 162 -6.44 4.21 8.59
C THR A 162 -7.21 5.29 7.82
N ILE A 163 -8.17 5.95 8.48
CA ILE A 163 -8.85 7.13 7.93
C ILE A 163 -7.82 8.26 7.77
N LEU A 164 -7.05 8.55 8.82
CA LEU A 164 -6.02 9.60 8.76
C LEU A 164 -4.94 9.32 7.71
N GLU A 165 -4.49 8.07 7.61
CA GLU A 165 -3.50 7.67 6.60
C GLU A 165 -4.03 7.87 5.17
N ALA A 166 -5.27 7.44 4.90
CA ALA A 166 -5.92 7.64 3.60
C ALA A 166 -6.11 9.14 3.28
N MET A 167 -6.59 9.92 4.24
CA MET A 167 -6.76 11.37 4.08
C MET A 167 -5.43 12.08 3.80
N HIS A 168 -4.33 11.67 4.45
CA HIS A 168 -2.98 12.19 4.18
C HIS A 168 -2.51 11.90 2.75
N ALA A 169 -2.83 10.72 2.24
CA ALA A 169 -2.59 10.34 0.85
C ALA A 169 -3.53 11.05 -0.14
N GLY A 170 -4.52 11.83 0.33
CA GLY A 170 -5.51 12.50 -0.52
C GLY A 170 -6.58 11.59 -1.08
N VAL A 171 -6.79 10.45 -0.45
CA VAL A 171 -7.85 9.52 -0.78
C VAL A 171 -9.09 9.90 0.02
N PRO A 172 -10.22 10.23 -0.63
CA PRO A 172 -11.48 10.42 0.07
C PRO A 172 -11.93 9.11 0.72
N VAL A 173 -12.50 9.22 1.93
CA VAL A 173 -12.91 8.07 2.74
C VAL A 173 -14.43 7.96 2.76
N VAL A 174 -14.93 6.74 2.53
CA VAL A 174 -16.31 6.34 2.86
C VAL A 174 -16.21 5.48 4.12
N ALA A 175 -16.73 5.99 5.23
CA ALA A 175 -16.67 5.33 6.52
C ALA A 175 -18.07 5.13 7.12
N THR A 176 -18.29 4.03 7.83
CA THR A 176 -19.46 3.89 8.69
C THR A 176 -19.41 4.92 9.82
N ASP A 177 -20.55 5.54 10.13
CA ASP A 177 -20.73 6.46 11.25
C ASP A 177 -20.90 5.67 12.55
N CYS A 178 -19.81 5.03 12.96
CA CYS A 178 -19.76 4.23 14.18
C CYS A 178 -19.08 4.98 15.32
N PRO A 179 -19.48 4.71 16.58
CA PRO A 179 -18.74 5.22 17.73
C PRO A 179 -17.33 4.59 17.77
N HIS A 180 -16.25 5.29 18.12
CA HIS A 180 -16.11 6.69 18.56
C HIS A 180 -15.24 7.53 17.61
N GLY A 181 -14.89 7.00 16.43
CA GLY A 181 -13.75 7.49 15.64
C GLY A 181 -14.11 8.26 14.35
N PRO A 182 -14.79 7.61 13.38
CA PRO A 182 -15.04 8.19 12.06
C PRO A 182 -15.68 9.58 12.08
N GLY A 183 -16.75 9.77 12.86
CA GLY A 183 -17.48 11.05 12.96
C GLY A 183 -16.69 12.20 13.61
N GLU A 184 -15.61 11.90 14.35
CA GLU A 184 -14.72 12.93 14.91
C GLU A 184 -13.64 13.36 13.90
N ILE A 185 -13.31 12.48 12.96
CA ILE A 185 -12.29 12.70 11.94
C ILE A 185 -12.88 13.32 10.67
N ILE A 186 -14.03 12.82 10.23
CA ILE A 186 -14.69 13.16 8.96
C ILE A 186 -15.86 14.10 9.20
N THR A 187 -15.94 15.17 8.42
CA THR A 187 -17.13 15.99 8.26
C THR A 187 -17.87 15.56 7.00
N ASP A 188 -19.02 14.90 7.17
CA ASP A 188 -19.78 14.32 6.06
C ASP A 188 -20.03 15.31 4.90
N GLY A 189 -19.82 14.83 3.68
CA GLY A 189 -19.96 15.60 2.43
C GLY A 189 -18.90 16.68 2.19
N SER A 190 -18.01 16.93 3.16
CA SER A 190 -17.02 18.02 3.12
C SER A 190 -15.59 17.51 2.90
N ASP A 191 -15.15 16.50 3.66
CA ASP A 191 -13.81 15.90 3.56
C ASP A 191 -13.80 14.37 3.57
N GLY A 192 -14.99 13.77 3.52
CA GLY A 192 -15.26 12.34 3.40
C GLY A 192 -16.76 12.11 3.38
N LEU A 193 -17.19 10.84 3.38
CA LEU A 193 -18.58 10.45 3.48
C LEU A 193 -18.78 9.54 4.70
N LEU A 194 -19.80 9.85 5.49
CA LEU A 194 -20.27 9.01 6.59
C LEU A 194 -21.55 8.29 6.16
N VAL A 195 -21.61 6.99 6.38
CA VAL A 195 -22.78 6.14 6.07
C VAL A 195 -23.25 5.41 7.32
N PRO A 196 -24.54 5.06 7.45
CA PRO A 196 -25.02 4.24 8.56
C PRO A 196 -24.18 2.96 8.79
N SER A 197 -23.86 2.68 10.06
CA SER A 197 -23.17 1.45 10.45
C SER A 197 -24.09 0.23 10.28
N GLY A 198 -23.51 -0.91 9.89
CA GLY A 198 -24.26 -2.16 9.72
C GLY A 198 -25.07 -2.27 8.43
N ASP A 199 -24.95 -1.30 7.51
CA ASP A 199 -25.75 -1.21 6.29
C ASP A 199 -24.87 -1.32 5.02
N PRO A 200 -24.84 -2.51 4.36
CA PRO A 200 -24.06 -2.69 3.13
C PRO A 200 -24.67 -1.94 1.92
N ASP A 201 -25.97 -1.63 1.91
CA ASP A 201 -26.58 -0.80 0.86
C ASP A 201 -26.12 0.65 0.97
N ALA A 202 -26.10 1.20 2.17
CA ALA A 202 -25.61 2.55 2.39
C ALA A 202 -24.10 2.66 2.09
N LEU A 203 -23.31 1.65 2.46
CA LEU A 203 -21.89 1.59 2.11
C LEU A 203 -21.68 1.54 0.60
N ALA A 204 -22.45 0.74 -0.12
CA ALA A 204 -22.40 0.68 -1.59
C ALA A 204 -22.77 2.03 -2.21
N ALA A 205 -23.85 2.68 -1.73
CA ALA A 205 -24.28 3.99 -2.21
C ALA A 205 -23.21 5.08 -1.97
N GLY A 206 -22.54 5.06 -0.81
CA GLY A 206 -21.42 5.96 -0.51
C GLY A 206 -20.23 5.76 -1.46
N LEU A 207 -19.88 4.51 -1.76
CA LEU A 207 -18.82 4.18 -2.72
C LEU A 207 -19.21 4.64 -4.13
N LEU A 208 -20.40 4.27 -4.61
CA LEU A 208 -20.92 4.64 -5.94
C LEU A 208 -20.95 6.16 -6.12
N LYS A 209 -21.36 6.92 -5.11
CA LYS A 209 -21.36 8.39 -5.15
C LYS A 209 -19.99 8.99 -5.50
N LEU A 210 -18.89 8.41 -5.03
CA LEU A 210 -17.54 8.88 -5.39
C LEU A 210 -17.07 8.33 -6.73
N ILE A 211 -17.44 7.09 -7.05
CA ILE A 211 -17.08 6.42 -8.31
C ILE A 211 -17.71 7.14 -9.51
N GLU A 212 -18.98 7.52 -9.38
CA GLU A 212 -19.79 8.14 -10.45
C GLU A 212 -19.54 9.65 -10.59
N ASP A 213 -18.97 10.31 -9.57
CA ASP A 213 -18.60 11.73 -9.60
C ASP A 213 -17.10 11.96 -9.30
N PRO A 214 -16.23 11.87 -10.33
CA PRO A 214 -14.80 12.08 -10.18
C PRO A 214 -14.41 13.50 -9.70
N ASP A 215 -15.24 14.51 -9.95
CA ASP A 215 -14.99 15.88 -9.48
C ASP A 215 -15.24 15.99 -7.97
N GLN A 216 -16.35 15.41 -7.49
CA GLN A 216 -16.60 15.27 -6.06
C GLN A 216 -15.49 14.46 -5.37
N MET A 217 -15.07 13.34 -5.96
CA MET A 217 -13.97 12.51 -5.44
C MET A 217 -12.68 13.33 -5.27
N ARG A 218 -12.27 14.10 -6.29
CA ARG A 218 -11.09 14.99 -6.22
C ARG A 218 -11.25 16.09 -5.16
N ARG A 219 -12.42 16.72 -5.09
CA ARG A 219 -12.70 17.79 -4.12
C ARG A 219 -12.60 17.27 -2.69
N LEU A 220 -13.22 16.12 -2.41
CA LEU A 220 -13.18 15.49 -1.08
C LEU A 220 -11.78 15.02 -0.73
N GLY A 221 -11.03 14.42 -1.66
CA GLY A 221 -9.64 14.03 -1.44
C GLY A 221 -8.72 15.22 -1.13
N ALA A 222 -8.91 16.37 -1.80
CA ALA A 222 -8.18 17.60 -1.50
C ALA A 222 -8.55 18.18 -0.12
N ALA A 223 -9.84 18.20 0.22
CA ALA A 223 -10.32 18.62 1.53
C ALA A 223 -9.79 17.72 2.65
N ALA A 224 -9.80 16.40 2.45
CA ALA A 224 -9.24 15.40 3.36
C ALA A 224 -7.77 15.70 3.73
N ARG A 225 -6.93 16.03 2.74
CA ARG A 225 -5.52 16.42 2.98
C ARG A 225 -5.37 17.70 3.79
N SER A 226 -6.33 18.61 3.69
CA SER A 226 -6.35 19.85 4.47
C SER A 226 -6.78 19.55 5.90
N THR A 227 -7.90 18.86 6.09
CA THR A 227 -8.45 18.48 7.40
C THR A 227 -7.44 17.70 8.23
N VAL A 228 -6.76 16.71 7.62
CA VAL A 228 -5.86 15.81 8.35
C VAL A 228 -4.65 16.53 8.98
N GLN A 229 -4.33 17.76 8.55
CA GLN A 229 -3.23 18.55 9.15
C GLN A 229 -3.45 18.86 10.63
N ARG A 230 -4.71 18.87 11.12
CA ARG A 230 -5.01 19.03 12.55
C ARG A 230 -4.49 17.88 13.42
N PHE A 231 -4.21 16.72 12.80
CA PHE A 231 -3.64 15.54 13.44
C PHE A 231 -2.14 15.41 13.20
N ALA A 232 -1.47 16.44 12.66
CA ALA A 232 -0.02 16.42 12.50
C ALA A 232 0.68 16.28 13.86
N PRO A 233 1.84 15.61 13.96
CA PRO A 233 2.54 15.42 15.23
C PRO A 233 2.83 16.71 15.98
N SER A 234 3.12 17.82 15.28
CA SER A 234 3.30 19.13 15.88
C SER A 234 2.01 19.69 16.49
N ALA A 235 0.86 19.50 15.83
CA ALA A 235 -0.44 19.96 16.33
C ALA A 235 -0.86 19.18 17.59
N ILE A 236 -0.68 17.85 17.58
CA ILE A 236 -0.97 17.01 18.74
C ILE A 236 0.01 17.29 19.90
N ALA A 237 1.29 17.50 19.61
CA ALA A 237 2.27 17.85 20.64
C ALA A 237 1.90 19.16 21.37
N LEU A 238 1.43 20.18 20.65
CA LEU A 238 0.97 21.43 21.24
C LEU A 238 -0.20 21.23 22.22
N GLN A 239 -1.13 20.31 21.93
CA GLN A 239 -2.23 19.99 22.85
C GLN A 239 -1.73 19.34 24.15
N TYR A 240 -0.76 18.43 24.06
CA TYR A 240 -0.10 17.87 25.24
C TYR A 240 0.66 18.92 26.04
N GLU A 241 1.41 19.80 25.38
CA GLU A 241 2.13 20.90 26.03
C GLU A 241 1.17 21.82 26.78
N GLN A 242 0.01 22.14 26.17
CA GLN A 242 -1.04 22.92 26.81
C GLN A 242 -1.61 22.21 28.04
N LEU A 243 -1.98 20.92 27.93
CA LEU A 243 -2.50 20.14 29.05
C LEU A 243 -1.49 20.10 30.22
N ILE A 244 -0.22 19.85 29.92
CA ILE A 244 0.86 19.84 30.91
C ILE A 244 1.00 21.22 31.57
N GLY A 245 0.99 22.29 30.78
CA GLY A 245 1.03 23.67 31.28
C GLY A 245 -0.10 23.97 32.26
N GLU A 246 -1.33 23.63 31.89
CA GLU A 246 -2.53 23.83 32.72
C GLU A 246 -2.46 23.04 34.03
N ILE A 247 -1.97 21.80 34.01
CA ILE A 247 -1.76 20.99 35.22
C ILE A 247 -0.69 21.61 36.13
N LEU A 248 0.42 22.09 35.57
CA LEU A 248 1.49 22.73 36.36
C LEU A 248 1.01 24.04 36.99
N GLU A 249 0.20 24.83 36.28
CA GLU A 249 -0.40 26.04 36.82
C GLU A 249 -1.40 25.74 37.93
N ALA A 250 -2.26 24.73 37.78
CA ALA A 250 -3.20 24.32 38.82
C ALA A 250 -2.48 23.90 40.13
N ARG A 251 -1.27 23.35 40.03
CA ARG A 251 -0.46 22.90 41.18
C ARG A 251 0.42 23.99 41.80
N THR A 252 0.54 25.17 41.18
CA THR A 252 1.36 26.26 41.70
C THR A 252 0.65 26.94 42.89
N PRO A 253 1.27 27.03 44.09
CA PRO A 253 0.71 27.71 45.25
C PRO A 253 0.28 29.15 44.93
N VAL A 254 -0.85 29.61 45.49
CA VAL A 254 -1.41 30.94 45.24
C VAL A 254 -0.38 32.07 45.50
N THR A 255 0.46 31.91 46.51
CA THR A 255 1.56 32.85 46.87
C THR A 255 2.60 33.01 45.74
N LEU A 256 2.88 31.96 44.98
CA LEU A 256 3.81 31.98 43.83
C LEU A 256 3.16 32.48 42.53
N LYS A 257 1.82 32.38 42.42
CA LYS A 257 1.07 32.96 41.28
C LYS A 257 1.06 34.49 41.33
N ILE A 258 0.94 35.07 42.53
CA ILE A 258 0.94 36.52 42.76
C ILE A 258 2.32 37.10 42.39
N THR A 259 3.42 36.47 42.79
CA THR A 259 4.78 36.95 42.46
C THR A 259 5.12 36.82 40.98
N ARG A 260 4.63 35.78 40.28
CA ARG A 260 4.77 35.65 38.82
C ARG A 260 3.97 36.71 38.05
N ARG A 261 2.71 36.97 38.43
CA ARG A 261 1.91 38.06 37.83
C ARG A 261 2.50 39.44 38.11
N ALA A 262 2.95 39.69 39.34
CA ALA A 262 3.64 40.93 39.70
C ALA A 262 4.94 41.12 38.89
N ARG A 263 5.75 40.09 38.70
CA ARG A 263 6.95 40.15 37.83
C ARG A 263 6.62 40.41 36.36
N ARG A 264 5.56 39.82 35.82
CA ARG A 264 5.11 40.06 34.44
C ARG A 264 4.55 41.48 34.25
N ALA A 265 3.82 42.00 35.24
CA ALA A 265 3.30 43.37 35.24
C ALA A 265 4.42 44.41 35.38
N ILE A 266 5.39 44.18 36.27
CA ILE A 266 6.58 45.03 36.44
C ILE A 266 7.45 45.02 35.16
N GLY A 267 7.59 43.86 34.51
CA GLY A 267 8.30 43.74 33.22
C GLY A 267 7.62 44.44 32.04
N ALA A 268 6.31 44.72 32.13
CA ALA A 268 5.56 45.46 31.11
C ALA A 268 5.52 46.99 31.36
N LEU A 269 5.85 47.43 32.58
CA LEU A 269 5.86 48.83 33.02
C LEU A 269 7.26 49.47 33.01
N LEU A 270 8.32 48.69 32.82
CA LEU A 270 9.67 49.21 32.58
C LEU A 270 9.79 49.67 31.12
N PRO A 271 10.34 50.88 30.85
CA PRO A 271 10.55 51.31 29.48
C PRO A 271 11.48 50.31 28.80
N ARG A 272 11.11 49.85 27.60
CA ARG A 272 12.02 49.11 26.73
C ARG A 272 13.23 50.03 26.52
N ALA A 273 14.34 49.71 27.17
CA ALA A 273 15.62 50.33 26.89
C ALA A 273 15.87 50.16 25.39
N SER A 274 15.96 51.30 24.69
CA SER A 274 16.33 51.39 23.30
C SER A 274 17.58 50.55 23.07
N ARG A 275 17.46 49.55 22.21
CA ARG A 275 18.60 48.82 21.67
C ARG A 275 19.49 49.83 20.96
N VAL A 276 20.59 50.21 21.60
CA VAL A 276 21.71 50.90 20.97
C VAL A 276 22.19 50.00 19.81
N PRO A 277 22.34 50.52 18.58
CA PRO A 277 22.95 49.75 17.51
C PRO A 277 24.40 49.48 17.91
N ARG A 278 24.76 48.19 18.01
CA ARG A 278 26.16 47.81 18.21
C ARG A 278 26.95 48.27 16.99
N THR A 279 27.85 49.21 17.24
CA THR A 279 28.92 49.60 16.34
C THR A 279 29.76 48.36 16.01
N ASN A 280 30.08 48.23 14.73
CA ASN A 280 31.12 47.34 14.24
C ASN A 280 32.45 47.76 14.87
N GLU A 281 32.87 47.08 15.92
CA GLU A 281 34.27 47.02 16.31
C GLU A 281 34.81 45.64 15.98
N THR A 282 35.71 45.68 14.99
CA THR A 282 36.65 44.66 14.55
C THR A 282 37.22 43.83 15.70
N PRO A 283 37.12 42.49 15.65
CA PRO A 283 38.06 41.62 16.34
C PRO A 283 39.43 41.76 15.65
N GLY A 284 40.47 42.08 16.42
CA GLY A 284 41.86 42.03 15.99
C GLY A 284 42.28 40.63 15.52
N PRO A 285 43.41 40.51 14.81
CA PRO A 285 43.82 39.28 14.14
C PRO A 285 44.25 38.24 15.17
N GLY A 286 43.35 37.31 15.50
CA GLY A 286 43.71 36.02 16.08
C GLY A 286 44.35 35.14 14.99
N PRO A 287 45.34 34.32 15.33
CA PRO A 287 46.26 33.75 14.35
C PRO A 287 45.51 32.80 13.41
N LYS A 288 45.37 33.22 12.15
CA LYS A 288 45.29 32.30 11.02
C LYS A 288 46.70 32.16 10.45
N ASP A 289 46.96 30.95 9.98
CA ASP A 289 48.09 30.54 9.16
C ASP A 289 49.39 30.16 9.88
N ALA A 290 49.36 28.96 10.47
CA ALA A 290 50.42 27.96 10.27
C ALA A 290 49.90 26.56 10.63
N THR A 291 48.93 26.05 9.87
CA THR A 291 48.66 24.60 9.64
C THR A 291 47.48 24.45 8.67
N SER A 292 47.57 25.17 7.54
CA SER A 292 46.66 25.03 6.40
C SER A 292 47.49 25.08 5.11
N SER A 293 48.41 24.14 4.97
CA SER A 293 49.06 23.82 3.70
C SER A 293 49.59 22.38 3.63
N LEU A 294 49.16 21.48 4.52
CA LEU A 294 49.59 20.06 4.52
C LEU A 294 48.45 19.04 4.65
N THR A 295 47.21 19.40 4.32
CA THR A 295 46.09 18.43 4.30
C THR A 295 45.26 18.43 3.00
N GLY A 296 45.71 19.17 1.98
CA GLY A 296 45.16 19.10 0.62
C GLY A 296 45.63 17.87 -0.18
N GLU A 297 46.75 17.25 0.22
CA GLU A 297 47.30 16.05 -0.45
C GLU A 297 47.14 14.75 0.37
N LEU A 298 46.70 14.82 1.64
CA LEU A 298 46.49 13.64 2.50
C LEU A 298 45.02 13.19 2.62
N ALA A 299 44.06 13.90 2.01
CA ALA A 299 42.65 13.51 2.04
C ALA A 299 42.25 12.51 0.93
N ARG A 300 43.15 12.19 -0.01
CA ARG A 300 42.89 11.25 -1.11
C ARG A 300 43.01 9.77 -0.69
N ASP A 301 43.55 9.50 0.51
CA ASP A 301 43.80 8.13 1.03
C ASP A 301 42.90 7.74 2.22
N ALA A 302 41.87 8.51 2.54
CA ALA A 302 40.91 8.12 3.57
C ALA A 302 40.06 6.94 3.07
N LYS A 303 40.27 5.75 3.65
CA LYS A 303 39.51 4.54 3.30
C LYS A 303 38.00 4.83 3.31
N PRO A 304 37.27 4.53 2.23
CA PRO A 304 35.87 4.90 2.13
C PRO A 304 35.03 4.17 3.18
N ARG A 305 33.99 4.85 3.70
CA ARG A 305 33.08 4.29 4.70
C ARG A 305 32.44 2.97 4.19
N PRO A 306 32.08 2.05 5.11
CA PRO A 306 31.37 0.82 4.73
C PRO A 306 30.07 1.12 3.99
N LEU A 307 29.81 0.39 2.90
CA LEU A 307 28.54 0.47 2.18
C LEU A 307 27.40 -0.10 3.04
N ARG A 308 26.38 0.72 3.29
CA ARG A 308 25.09 0.35 3.89
C ARG A 308 23.96 0.91 3.01
N PRO A 309 23.88 0.47 1.75
CA PRO A 309 23.06 1.15 0.75
C PRO A 309 21.58 0.93 1.07
N MET A 310 20.83 2.03 1.10
CA MET A 310 19.38 2.06 1.24
C MET A 310 18.82 2.92 0.11
N SER A 311 17.77 2.46 -0.54
CA SER A 311 17.14 3.18 -1.65
C SER A 311 15.66 3.35 -1.47
N ASP A 312 15.16 4.48 -1.93
CA ASP A 312 13.75 4.63 -2.27
C ASP A 312 13.58 4.32 -3.77
N CYS A 313 12.41 3.84 -4.17
CA CYS A 313 12.10 3.42 -5.53
C CYS A 313 10.71 3.89 -5.91
N ARG A 314 10.56 4.39 -7.14
CA ARG A 314 9.29 4.86 -7.67
C ARG A 314 9.13 4.45 -9.12
N VAL A 315 7.91 4.05 -9.48
CA VAL A 315 7.52 3.79 -10.86
C VAL A 315 6.65 4.94 -11.38
N ASP A 316 7.01 5.49 -12.54
CA ASP A 316 6.20 6.50 -13.22
C ASP A 316 5.08 5.87 -14.08
N THR A 317 4.25 6.72 -14.69
CA THR A 317 3.11 6.29 -15.51
C THR A 317 3.52 5.61 -16.81
N GLU A 318 4.78 5.75 -17.22
CA GLU A 318 5.36 5.04 -18.35
C GLU A 318 6.01 3.72 -17.91
N GLY A 319 5.84 3.30 -16.65
CA GLY A 319 6.39 2.06 -16.13
C GLY A 319 7.91 2.09 -15.92
N SER A 320 8.56 3.25 -16.01
CA SER A 320 10.00 3.37 -15.76
C SER A 320 10.27 3.37 -14.26
N VAL A 321 11.28 2.61 -13.84
CA VAL A 321 11.62 2.41 -12.43
C VAL A 321 12.77 3.32 -12.04
N ARG A 322 12.48 4.39 -11.31
CA ARG A 322 13.49 5.27 -10.71
C ARG A 322 13.93 4.72 -9.36
N ILE A 323 15.23 4.59 -9.17
CA ILE A 323 15.86 4.14 -7.93
C ILE A 323 16.75 5.28 -7.40
N SER A 324 16.54 5.65 -6.14
CA SER A 324 17.25 6.74 -5.47
C SER A 324 18.02 6.19 -4.27
N VAL A 325 19.34 6.03 -4.42
CA VAL A 325 20.24 5.51 -3.38
C VAL A 325 20.65 6.64 -2.45
N ARG A 326 20.33 6.52 -1.15
CA ARG A 326 20.57 7.58 -0.17
C ARG A 326 22.07 7.80 0.07
N ALA A 327 22.50 9.06 -0.01
CA ALA A 327 23.90 9.47 0.19
C ALA A 327 24.49 8.99 1.53
N SER A 328 23.69 8.94 2.59
CA SER A 328 24.15 8.50 3.91
C SER A 328 24.68 7.06 3.94
N GLY A 329 24.15 6.20 3.05
CA GLY A 329 24.45 4.77 2.98
C GLY A 329 25.57 4.38 2.01
N VAL A 330 26.08 5.33 1.22
CA VAL A 330 27.13 5.10 0.23
C VAL A 330 28.25 6.14 0.34
N SER A 331 29.46 5.80 -0.09
CA SER A 331 30.60 6.70 -0.11
C SER A 331 31.65 6.20 -1.10
N GLY A 332 32.53 7.07 -1.57
CA GLY A 332 33.52 6.76 -2.60
C GLY A 332 33.00 7.06 -4.00
N GLU A 333 33.83 6.79 -4.99
CA GLU A 333 33.57 7.05 -6.41
C GLU A 333 33.30 5.75 -7.18
N GLY A 334 32.80 5.88 -8.42
CA GLY A 334 32.54 4.75 -9.30
C GLY A 334 31.50 3.75 -8.76
N LEU A 335 30.42 4.27 -8.16
CA LEU A 335 29.32 3.44 -7.68
C LEU A 335 28.49 2.93 -8.86
N THR A 336 28.24 1.64 -8.88
CA THR A 336 27.48 0.95 -9.94
C THR A 336 26.29 0.23 -9.32
N LEU A 337 25.10 0.40 -9.90
CA LEU A 337 23.96 -0.47 -9.63
C LEU A 337 24.16 -1.77 -10.40
N VAL A 338 24.14 -2.89 -9.69
CA VAL A 338 24.30 -4.24 -10.24
C VAL A 338 23.02 -5.02 -10.00
N LEU A 339 22.35 -5.41 -11.09
CA LEU A 339 21.18 -6.28 -11.08
C LEU A 339 21.64 -7.69 -11.39
N ARG A 340 21.35 -8.65 -10.52
CA ARG A 340 21.63 -10.07 -10.75
C ARG A 340 20.36 -10.88 -10.81
N ARG A 341 20.17 -11.66 -11.86
CA ARG A 341 19.02 -12.57 -11.96
C ARG A 341 19.22 -13.75 -11.02
N ARG A 342 18.18 -14.12 -10.28
CA ARG A 342 18.23 -15.30 -9.40
C ARG A 342 18.32 -16.58 -10.22
N HIS A 343 19.07 -17.54 -9.69
CA HIS A 343 19.25 -18.88 -10.27
C HIS A 343 19.84 -18.90 -11.69
N ASN A 344 20.47 -17.80 -12.12
CA ASN A 344 21.13 -17.64 -13.41
C ASN A 344 22.37 -16.74 -13.22
N ASP A 345 23.23 -16.68 -14.25
CA ASP A 345 24.44 -15.85 -14.24
C ASP A 345 24.25 -14.48 -14.92
N ASP A 346 23.03 -14.15 -15.36
CA ASP A 346 22.73 -12.85 -15.98
C ASP A 346 22.97 -11.69 -14.99
N GLU A 347 23.79 -10.73 -15.41
CA GLU A 347 24.11 -9.52 -14.65
C GLU A 347 24.01 -8.28 -15.56
N LEU A 348 23.32 -7.23 -15.08
CA LEU A 348 23.31 -5.92 -15.69
C LEU A 348 23.97 -4.91 -14.75
N ARG A 349 24.82 -4.05 -15.31
CA ARG A 349 25.62 -3.08 -14.56
C ARG A 349 25.37 -1.68 -15.11
N ILE A 350 24.95 -0.78 -14.23
CA ILE A 350 24.58 0.60 -14.61
C ILE A 350 25.33 1.56 -13.68
N PRO A 351 26.26 2.38 -14.20
CA PRO A 351 26.92 3.42 -13.40
C PRO A 351 25.89 4.36 -12.78
N LEU A 352 26.03 4.67 -11.50
CA LEU A 352 25.21 5.68 -10.86
C LEU A 352 25.75 7.07 -11.17
N GLU A 353 24.84 7.97 -11.56
CA GLU A 353 25.18 9.37 -11.78
C GLU A 353 25.72 10.01 -10.49
N SER A 354 26.73 10.86 -10.63
CA SER A 354 27.23 11.66 -9.52
C SER A 354 26.29 12.84 -9.29
N PRO A 355 25.79 13.04 -8.06
CA PRO A 355 24.88 14.13 -7.77
C PRO A 355 25.62 15.47 -7.75
N SER A 356 24.88 16.57 -7.90
CA SER A 356 25.42 17.93 -7.77
C SER A 356 25.86 18.27 -6.35
N ASP A 357 25.11 17.82 -5.33
CA ASP A 357 25.52 17.88 -3.91
C ASP A 357 25.78 16.45 -3.41
N THR A 358 26.88 16.26 -2.69
CA THR A 358 27.23 15.00 -2.01
C THR A 358 26.17 14.47 -1.04
N LYS A 359 25.25 15.33 -0.56
CA LYS A 359 24.12 14.97 0.31
C LYS A 359 22.91 14.44 -0.46
N ASP A 360 22.83 14.71 -1.76
CA ASP A 360 21.70 14.30 -2.59
C ASP A 360 21.77 12.79 -2.88
N PRO A 361 20.60 12.14 -3.01
CA PRO A 361 20.57 10.75 -3.42
C PRO A 361 21.14 10.59 -4.83
N ARG A 362 21.81 9.46 -5.05
CA ARG A 362 22.26 9.05 -6.40
C ARG A 362 21.12 8.34 -7.09
N THR A 363 20.77 8.77 -8.30
CA THR A 363 19.62 8.24 -9.01
C THR A 363 20.00 7.45 -10.25
N VAL A 364 19.17 6.47 -10.57
CA VAL A 364 19.18 5.77 -11.84
C VAL A 364 17.74 5.48 -12.24
N THR A 365 17.42 5.65 -13.53
CA THR A 365 16.10 5.34 -14.06
C THR A 365 16.22 4.17 -15.01
N LEU A 366 15.45 3.12 -14.72
CA LEU A 366 15.34 1.94 -15.55
C LEU A 366 14.12 2.11 -16.46
N THR A 367 14.34 2.52 -17.71
CA THR A 367 13.26 2.71 -18.68
C THR A 367 12.94 1.40 -19.42
N ARG A 368 11.67 1.22 -19.79
CA ARG A 368 11.20 -0.03 -20.42
C ARG A 368 11.82 -0.29 -21.80
N ASP A 369 12.12 0.77 -22.55
CA ASP A 369 12.76 0.73 -23.87
C ASP A 369 14.26 0.40 -23.83
N ARG A 370 14.95 0.74 -22.74
CA ARG A 370 16.42 0.56 -22.61
C ARG A 370 16.82 -0.67 -21.84
N LEU A 371 15.90 -1.33 -21.14
CA LEU A 371 16.19 -2.53 -20.34
C LEU A 371 15.48 -3.77 -20.87
N SER A 372 16.18 -4.52 -21.71
CA SER A 372 15.82 -5.91 -22.04
C SER A 372 16.28 -6.85 -20.92
N LEU A 373 15.68 -6.75 -19.73
CA LEU A 373 15.89 -7.72 -18.67
C LEU A 373 15.12 -9.01 -18.97
N ALA A 374 15.82 -10.14 -18.96
CA ALA A 374 15.17 -11.44 -19.08
C ALA A 374 14.12 -11.66 -17.98
N GLU A 375 13.03 -12.37 -18.30
CA GLU A 375 11.92 -12.64 -17.38
C GLU A 375 12.43 -13.35 -16.11
N GLY A 376 12.15 -12.81 -14.92
CA GLY A 376 12.71 -13.39 -13.70
C GLY A 376 12.65 -12.48 -12.50
N ARG A 377 13.44 -12.84 -11.48
CA ARG A 377 13.62 -12.01 -10.27
C ARG A 377 15.06 -11.53 -10.24
N TRP A 378 15.24 -10.24 -10.01
CA TRP A 378 16.54 -9.57 -10.01
C TRP A 378 16.83 -8.98 -8.64
N ASP A 379 17.98 -9.33 -8.08
CA ASP A 379 18.48 -8.77 -6.84
C ASP A 379 19.40 -7.59 -7.13
N LEU A 380 19.13 -6.47 -6.47
CA LEU A 380 19.84 -5.21 -6.69
C LEU A 380 20.96 -5.02 -5.68
N HIS A 381 22.12 -4.61 -6.16
CA HIS A 381 23.32 -4.38 -5.37
C HIS A 381 23.96 -3.05 -5.75
N ILE A 382 24.67 -2.44 -4.79
CA ILE A 382 25.63 -1.38 -5.07
C ILE A 382 27.02 -1.98 -5.00
N GLU A 383 27.79 -1.76 -6.06
CA GLU A 383 29.22 -2.06 -6.11
C GLU A 383 30.02 -0.77 -6.20
N ARG A 384 31.12 -0.70 -5.47
CA ARG A 384 32.07 0.41 -5.51
C ARG A 384 33.34 -0.03 -6.21
N SER A 385 33.71 0.63 -7.31
CA SER A 385 34.87 0.25 -8.11
C SER A 385 36.20 0.39 -7.36
N GLN A 386 36.31 1.36 -6.44
CA GLN A 386 37.54 1.65 -5.70
C GLN A 386 38.08 0.45 -4.90
N ASP A 387 37.20 -0.41 -4.37
CA ASP A 387 37.57 -1.53 -3.51
C ASP A 387 36.85 -2.84 -3.84
N GLY A 388 36.06 -2.86 -4.91
CA GLY A 388 35.28 -4.03 -5.35
C GLY A 388 34.18 -4.47 -4.37
N ILE A 389 33.92 -3.70 -3.30
CA ILE A 389 32.92 -4.08 -2.31
C ILE A 389 31.53 -3.99 -2.92
N ARG A 390 30.80 -5.10 -2.82
CA ARG A 390 29.41 -5.22 -3.26
C ARG A 390 28.48 -5.45 -2.06
N ARG A 391 27.37 -4.72 -2.01
CA ARG A 391 26.33 -4.88 -0.97
C ARG A 391 24.93 -4.83 -1.57
N ARG A 392 24.06 -5.72 -1.10
CA ARG A 392 22.65 -5.78 -1.51
C ARG A 392 21.93 -4.51 -1.05
N LEU A 393 21.07 -3.99 -1.93
CA LEU A 393 20.39 -2.72 -1.75
C LEU A 393 19.16 -2.89 -0.84
N LYS A 394 19.16 -2.24 0.33
CA LYS A 394 17.98 -2.27 1.23
C LYS A 394 16.86 -1.41 0.67
N ALA A 395 15.63 -1.92 0.77
CA ALA A 395 14.44 -1.17 0.38
C ALA A 395 14.05 -0.16 1.46
N GLY A 396 13.86 1.09 1.04
CA GLY A 396 13.11 2.11 1.76
C GLY A 396 11.67 2.12 1.26
N LEU A 397 11.23 3.26 0.75
CA LEU A 397 9.92 3.41 0.12
C LEU A 397 9.93 2.77 -1.28
N VAL A 398 8.90 1.98 -1.62
CA VAL A 398 8.75 1.34 -2.95
C VAL A 398 7.37 1.66 -3.51
N GLU A 399 7.30 2.69 -4.34
CA GLU A 399 6.06 3.22 -4.90
C GLU A 399 5.81 2.63 -6.30
N GLN A 400 4.70 1.92 -6.44
CA GLN A 400 4.32 1.23 -7.68
C GLN A 400 3.11 1.86 -8.37
N ARG A 401 2.61 3.00 -7.87
CA ARG A 401 1.39 3.66 -8.36
C ARG A 401 1.36 3.82 -9.88
N GLY A 402 2.47 4.22 -10.49
CA GLY A 402 2.58 4.41 -11.93
C GLY A 402 2.23 3.18 -12.76
N LEU A 403 2.42 1.96 -12.22
CA LEU A 403 2.07 0.71 -12.89
C LEU A 403 0.56 0.52 -13.07
N LEU A 404 -0.29 1.20 -12.30
CA LEU A 404 -1.75 1.10 -12.45
C LEU A 404 -2.28 1.90 -13.64
N SER A 405 -1.50 2.85 -14.15
CA SER A 405 -1.85 3.64 -15.35
C SER A 405 -0.96 3.32 -16.55
N ALA A 406 0.12 2.56 -16.35
CA ALA A 406 1.00 2.17 -17.43
C ALA A 406 0.31 1.20 -18.39
N THR A 407 0.60 1.33 -19.69
CA THR A 407 0.14 0.41 -20.73
C THR A 407 1.34 -0.24 -21.41
N PRO A 408 1.21 -1.48 -21.93
CA PRO A 408 2.21 -2.05 -22.84
C PRO A 408 2.40 -1.15 -24.07
N THR A 409 3.62 -1.09 -24.62
CA THR A 409 3.88 -0.42 -25.89
C THR A 409 3.31 -1.26 -27.03
N ALA A 410 2.51 -0.67 -27.90
CA ALA A 410 1.91 -1.37 -29.03
C ALA A 410 2.99 -1.79 -30.04
N GLY A 411 2.93 -3.05 -30.52
CA GLY A 411 3.86 -3.58 -31.53
C GLY A 411 5.23 -3.99 -31.00
N GLU A 412 5.51 -3.79 -29.71
CA GLU A 412 6.76 -4.22 -29.06
C GLU A 412 6.51 -5.44 -28.15
N PRO A 413 7.57 -6.20 -27.80
CA PRO A 413 7.47 -7.21 -26.76
C PRO A 413 6.86 -6.65 -25.47
N VAL A 414 5.97 -7.41 -24.84
CA VAL A 414 5.40 -7.08 -23.55
C VAL A 414 6.51 -7.13 -22.49
N THR A 415 6.94 -5.94 -22.09
CA THR A 415 7.95 -5.74 -21.05
C THR A 415 7.33 -5.09 -19.83
N TRP A 416 7.49 -5.74 -18.67
CA TRP A 416 6.93 -5.28 -17.41
C TRP A 416 7.89 -5.49 -16.25
N SER A 417 8.06 -4.48 -15.40
CA SER A 417 8.99 -4.51 -14.27
C SER A 417 8.30 -4.01 -13.00
N ILE A 418 8.20 -4.89 -12.00
CA ILE A 418 7.54 -4.60 -10.73
C ILE A 418 8.62 -4.55 -9.64
N PRO A 419 9.00 -3.38 -9.11
CA PRO A 419 9.90 -3.29 -7.98
C PRO A 419 9.18 -3.74 -6.71
N TYR A 420 9.85 -4.47 -5.83
CA TYR A 420 9.24 -4.94 -4.59
C TYR A 420 10.27 -5.12 -3.47
N THR A 421 9.76 -5.08 -2.24
CA THR A 421 10.54 -5.38 -1.04
C THR A 421 10.51 -6.89 -0.77
N THR A 422 11.68 -7.52 -0.70
CA THR A 422 11.77 -8.93 -0.30
C THR A 422 11.41 -9.11 1.17
N LYS A 423 11.13 -10.36 1.59
CA LYS A 423 10.87 -10.68 3.00
C LYS A 423 11.98 -10.23 3.96
N ASP A 424 13.22 -10.19 3.47
CA ASP A 424 14.40 -9.75 4.25
C ASP A 424 14.67 -8.24 4.15
N GLY A 425 13.78 -7.46 3.53
CA GLY A 425 13.87 -5.99 3.46
C GLY A 425 14.80 -5.45 2.37
N TYR A 426 15.08 -6.22 1.31
CA TYR A 426 15.89 -5.77 0.17
C TYR A 426 15.04 -5.36 -1.02
N LEU A 427 15.53 -4.42 -1.82
CA LEU A 427 14.90 -4.07 -3.09
C LEU A 427 15.20 -5.14 -4.13
N ALA A 428 14.17 -5.59 -4.84
CA ALA A 428 14.26 -6.52 -5.96
C ALA A 428 13.33 -6.08 -7.09
N LEU A 429 13.55 -6.59 -8.31
CA LEU A 429 12.63 -6.42 -9.44
C LEU A 429 12.09 -7.78 -9.86
N ARG A 430 10.78 -7.84 -10.15
CA ARG A 430 10.18 -8.91 -10.94
C ARG A 430 10.01 -8.40 -12.36
N THR A 431 10.64 -9.07 -13.32
CA THR A 431 10.63 -8.67 -14.73
C THR A 431 9.92 -9.70 -15.59
N PHE A 432 9.25 -9.23 -16.63
CA PHE A 432 8.62 -10.02 -17.68
C PHE A 432 9.03 -9.45 -19.02
N HIS A 433 9.30 -10.32 -19.98
CA HIS A 433 9.69 -9.96 -21.34
C HIS A 433 9.20 -11.04 -22.30
N ARG A 434 8.11 -10.76 -23.02
CA ARG A 434 7.45 -11.72 -23.91
C ARG A 434 7.16 -11.10 -25.26
N ALA A 435 7.60 -11.74 -26.35
CA ALA A 435 7.28 -11.28 -27.71
C ALA A 435 5.77 -11.24 -27.97
N ALA A 436 5.04 -12.19 -27.38
CA ALA A 436 3.58 -12.24 -27.41
C ALA A 436 3.05 -12.75 -26.06
N HIS A 437 1.88 -12.26 -25.65
CA HIS A 437 1.29 -12.58 -24.36
C HIS A 437 -0.23 -12.38 -24.37
N GLY A 438 -0.96 -13.31 -23.76
CA GLY A 438 -2.36 -13.13 -23.40
C GLY A 438 -2.49 -12.64 -21.95
N GLU A 439 -2.91 -11.39 -21.76
CA GLU A 439 -3.16 -10.81 -20.44
C GLU A 439 -4.59 -11.12 -19.99
N VAL A 440 -4.71 -12.01 -19.01
CA VAL A 440 -5.99 -12.47 -18.47
C VAL A 440 -6.67 -11.35 -17.68
N THR A 441 -7.85 -10.93 -18.14
CA THR A 441 -8.64 -9.86 -17.54
C THR A 441 -9.67 -10.41 -16.55
N ALA A 442 -10.35 -11.51 -16.92
CA ALA A 442 -11.37 -12.15 -16.09
C ALA A 442 -11.36 -13.67 -16.28
N LEU A 443 -11.79 -14.37 -15.24
CA LEU A 443 -11.89 -15.82 -15.19
C LEU A 443 -13.26 -16.26 -14.65
N PRO A 444 -14.37 -15.97 -15.34
CA PRO A 444 -15.69 -16.41 -14.90
C PRO A 444 -15.72 -17.94 -14.73
N ALA A 445 -16.18 -18.38 -13.56
CA ALA A 445 -16.24 -19.78 -13.18
C ALA A 445 -17.61 -20.07 -12.55
N GLY A 446 -18.40 -20.93 -13.19
CA GLY A 446 -19.78 -21.21 -12.79
C GLY A 446 -20.55 -21.98 -13.86
N ASP A 447 -21.73 -22.47 -13.51
CA ASP A 447 -22.64 -23.18 -14.41
C ASP A 447 -21.99 -24.35 -15.17
N GLY A 448 -21.12 -25.09 -14.48
CA GLY A 448 -20.37 -26.22 -15.06
C GLY A 448 -19.33 -25.82 -16.10
N SER A 449 -18.96 -24.53 -16.16
CA SER A 449 -18.02 -24.00 -17.15
C SER A 449 -16.91 -23.15 -16.52
N LEU A 450 -15.77 -23.13 -17.20
CA LEU A 450 -14.65 -22.23 -16.93
C LEU A 450 -14.43 -21.35 -18.15
N THR A 451 -14.37 -20.03 -17.95
CA THR A 451 -14.20 -19.06 -19.04
C THR A 451 -12.91 -18.28 -18.83
N VAL A 452 -12.16 -18.09 -19.91
CA VAL A 452 -11.00 -17.19 -19.97
C VAL A 452 -11.38 -15.98 -20.79
N GLU A 453 -11.18 -14.79 -20.23
CA GLU A 453 -11.16 -13.53 -20.97
C GLU A 453 -9.77 -12.92 -20.88
N ALA A 454 -9.21 -12.51 -22.02
CA ALA A 454 -7.86 -11.96 -22.07
C ALA A 454 -7.64 -11.02 -23.26
N PHE A 455 -6.79 -10.02 -23.06
CA PHE A 455 -6.24 -9.19 -24.13
C PHE A 455 -5.00 -9.84 -24.74
N VAL A 456 -4.90 -9.81 -26.06
CA VAL A 456 -3.74 -10.33 -26.79
C VAL A 456 -2.79 -9.20 -27.14
N HIS A 457 -1.51 -9.41 -26.85
CA HIS A 457 -0.42 -8.50 -27.19
C HIS A 457 0.61 -9.21 -28.06
N GLY A 458 1.14 -8.51 -29.06
CA GLY A 458 2.23 -8.98 -29.93
C GLY A 458 1.82 -9.97 -31.03
N VAL A 459 0.59 -10.47 -31.03
CA VAL A 459 0.03 -11.35 -32.08
C VAL A 459 -1.40 -10.97 -32.41
N VAL A 460 -1.86 -11.39 -33.60
CA VAL A 460 -3.23 -11.20 -34.09
C VAL A 460 -3.96 -12.54 -34.11
N LEU A 461 -5.20 -12.56 -33.65
CA LEU A 461 -6.06 -13.73 -33.71
C LEU A 461 -6.55 -13.96 -35.14
N GLY A 462 -6.50 -15.21 -35.60
CA GLY A 462 -6.96 -15.60 -36.94
C GLY A 462 -7.74 -16.91 -36.92
N GLU A 463 -7.92 -17.49 -38.10
CA GLU A 463 -8.68 -18.72 -38.27
C GLU A 463 -8.06 -19.89 -37.47
N GLY A 464 -8.91 -20.65 -36.77
CA GLY A 464 -8.47 -21.77 -35.94
C GLY A 464 -7.73 -21.38 -34.65
N ALA A 465 -7.85 -20.14 -34.21
CA ALA A 465 -7.39 -19.71 -32.89
C ALA A 465 -8.05 -20.54 -31.78
N ALA A 466 -7.24 -21.00 -30.81
CA ALA A 466 -7.70 -21.89 -29.76
C ALA A 466 -6.99 -21.65 -28.43
N LEU A 467 -7.72 -21.85 -27.33
CA LEU A 467 -7.15 -22.05 -26.01
C LEU A 467 -6.66 -23.49 -25.94
N VAL A 468 -5.38 -23.68 -25.63
CA VAL A 468 -4.69 -24.96 -25.58
C VAL A 468 -4.33 -25.29 -24.15
N GLY A 469 -4.80 -26.44 -23.64
CA GLY A 469 -4.42 -26.97 -22.35
C GLY A 469 -3.39 -28.09 -22.50
N VAL A 470 -2.17 -27.85 -22.03
CA VAL A 470 -1.07 -28.84 -22.05
C VAL A 470 -0.99 -29.53 -20.69
N SER A 471 -1.20 -30.83 -20.66
CA SER A 471 -1.11 -31.62 -19.43
C SER A 471 0.32 -31.65 -18.88
N ARG A 472 0.47 -31.56 -17.55
CA ARG A 472 1.74 -31.78 -16.84
C ARG A 472 1.99 -33.24 -16.44
N GLY A 473 0.96 -34.07 -16.45
CA GLY A 473 1.02 -35.46 -15.97
C GLY A 473 1.08 -36.46 -17.12
N GLU A 474 1.85 -37.53 -16.95
CA GLU A 474 1.85 -38.66 -17.88
C GLU A 474 0.44 -39.28 -17.97
N GLY A 475 0.02 -39.62 -19.18
CA GLY A 475 -1.27 -40.26 -19.45
C GLY A 475 -2.51 -39.36 -19.43
N THR A 476 -2.41 -38.11 -18.94
CA THR A 476 -3.53 -37.15 -19.02
C THR A 476 -3.46 -36.40 -20.36
N GLU A 477 -4.54 -36.46 -21.14
CA GLU A 477 -4.60 -35.81 -22.45
C GLU A 477 -4.66 -34.28 -22.33
N GLY A 478 -4.09 -33.58 -23.32
CA GLY A 478 -4.32 -32.16 -23.50
C GLY A 478 -5.72 -31.89 -24.09
N PHE A 479 -6.08 -30.62 -24.21
CA PHE A 479 -7.32 -30.22 -24.87
C PHE A 479 -7.16 -28.94 -25.67
N GLU A 480 -8.10 -28.71 -26.57
CA GLU A 480 -8.22 -27.45 -27.30
C GLU A 480 -9.68 -26.98 -27.27
N THR A 481 -9.88 -25.68 -27.17
CA THR A 481 -11.20 -25.04 -27.21
C THR A 481 -11.10 -23.80 -28.08
N PRO A 482 -12.02 -23.59 -29.05
CA PRO A 482 -12.01 -22.39 -29.88
C PRO A 482 -12.06 -21.12 -29.05
N VAL A 483 -11.35 -20.08 -29.49
CA VAL A 483 -11.49 -18.73 -28.93
C VAL A 483 -12.40 -17.89 -29.83
N ALA A 484 -13.27 -17.11 -29.21
CA ALA A 484 -14.08 -16.11 -29.90
C ALA A 484 -13.47 -14.73 -29.66
N ALA A 485 -13.16 -13.99 -30.72
CA ALA A 485 -12.86 -12.57 -30.61
C ALA A 485 -14.12 -11.83 -30.12
N VAL A 486 -13.96 -10.96 -29.13
CA VAL A 486 -15.08 -10.19 -28.55
C VAL A 486 -15.06 -8.77 -29.10
N ASP A 487 -13.96 -8.05 -28.86
CA ASP A 487 -13.74 -6.70 -29.37
C ASP A 487 -12.24 -6.38 -29.40
N GLY A 488 -11.73 -5.88 -30.53
CA GLY A 488 -10.32 -5.58 -30.73
C GLY A 488 -9.38 -6.72 -30.29
N PRO A 489 -8.43 -6.47 -29.36
CA PRO A 489 -7.51 -7.51 -28.87
C PRO A 489 -8.11 -8.45 -27.81
N LEU A 490 -9.39 -8.29 -27.42
CA LEU A 490 -10.05 -9.12 -26.41
C LEU A 490 -10.59 -10.41 -27.03
N PHE A 491 -10.30 -11.56 -26.40
CA PHE A 491 -10.95 -12.83 -26.71
C PHE A 491 -11.59 -13.46 -25.49
N ARG A 492 -12.52 -14.38 -25.77
CA ARG A 492 -13.17 -15.25 -24.80
C ARG A 492 -13.05 -16.70 -25.22
N ALA A 493 -12.72 -17.58 -24.28
CA ALA A 493 -12.70 -19.03 -24.47
C ALA A 493 -13.48 -19.69 -23.35
N ARG A 494 -14.50 -20.48 -23.68
CA ARG A 494 -15.38 -21.15 -22.70
C ARG A 494 -15.19 -22.66 -22.76
N LEU A 495 -14.67 -23.23 -21.67
CA LEU A 495 -14.53 -24.66 -21.49
C LEU A 495 -15.81 -25.21 -20.86
N MET A 496 -16.45 -26.16 -21.54
CA MET A 496 -17.64 -26.86 -21.05
C MET A 496 -17.32 -28.25 -20.47
N SER A 497 -16.15 -28.79 -20.80
CA SER A 497 -15.66 -30.08 -20.31
C SER A 497 -14.14 -30.12 -20.29
N LEU A 498 -13.57 -31.01 -19.49
CA LEU A 498 -12.13 -31.30 -19.46
C LEU A 498 -11.84 -32.76 -19.81
N PRO A 499 -10.63 -33.10 -20.28
CA PRO A 499 -10.21 -34.50 -20.35
C PRO A 499 -10.30 -35.18 -18.99
N SER A 500 -10.64 -36.47 -18.98
CA SER A 500 -10.67 -37.26 -17.74
C SER A 500 -9.25 -37.40 -17.16
N PRO A 501 -9.04 -37.14 -15.85
CA PRO A 501 -7.78 -37.38 -15.18
C PRO A 501 -7.33 -38.84 -15.32
N ALA A 502 -6.05 -39.07 -15.59
CA ALA A 502 -5.52 -40.42 -15.80
C ALA A 502 -5.33 -41.24 -14.51
N GLY A 503 -5.50 -40.63 -13.34
CA GLY A 503 -5.25 -41.27 -12.06
C GLY A 503 -5.86 -40.51 -10.87
N PRO A 504 -5.61 -40.97 -9.63
CA PRO A 504 -6.17 -40.38 -8.41
C PRO A 504 -5.52 -39.03 -8.05
N ASP A 505 -4.36 -38.73 -8.63
CA ASP A 505 -3.67 -37.48 -8.43
C ASP A 505 -4.35 -36.34 -9.19
N LYS A 506 -4.16 -35.14 -8.65
CA LYS A 506 -4.69 -33.91 -9.24
C LYS A 506 -4.12 -33.70 -10.66
N ALA A 507 -4.98 -33.68 -11.66
CA ALA A 507 -4.61 -33.34 -13.03
C ALA A 507 -4.36 -31.83 -13.16
N LEU A 508 -3.32 -31.46 -13.91
CA LEU A 508 -2.89 -30.07 -14.12
C LEU A 508 -2.69 -29.80 -15.61
N TRP A 509 -3.25 -28.69 -16.09
CA TRP A 509 -3.02 -28.19 -17.43
C TRP A 509 -2.48 -26.77 -17.40
N ASP A 510 -1.40 -26.53 -18.12
CA ASP A 510 -0.92 -25.19 -18.42
C ASP A 510 -1.66 -24.65 -19.63
N LEU A 511 -2.16 -23.42 -19.51
CA LEU A 511 -2.99 -22.82 -20.55
C LEU A 511 -2.16 -21.89 -21.44
N PHE A 512 -2.36 -22.04 -22.73
CA PHE A 512 -1.76 -21.23 -23.77
C PHE A 512 -2.83 -20.76 -24.75
N LEU A 513 -2.55 -19.68 -25.46
CA LEU A 513 -3.34 -19.23 -26.60
C LEU A 513 -2.60 -19.61 -27.87
N ARG A 514 -3.21 -20.39 -28.76
CA ARG A 514 -2.75 -20.51 -30.13
C ARG A 514 -3.48 -19.45 -30.98
N PRO A 515 -2.77 -18.45 -31.54
CA PRO A 515 -3.42 -17.33 -32.20
C PRO A 515 -4.01 -17.66 -33.58
N VAL A 516 -3.44 -18.64 -34.29
CA VAL A 516 -3.89 -19.12 -35.61
C VAL A 516 -3.57 -20.61 -35.70
N GLN A 517 -4.30 -21.39 -36.49
CA GLN A 517 -4.00 -22.80 -36.71
C GLN A 517 -2.53 -23.02 -37.12
N GLY A 518 -1.83 -23.95 -36.45
CA GLY A 518 -0.43 -24.27 -36.71
C GLY A 518 0.60 -23.28 -36.15
N ALA A 519 0.18 -22.15 -35.59
CA ALA A 519 1.08 -21.21 -34.93
C ALA A 519 1.58 -21.75 -33.58
N GLU A 520 2.77 -21.28 -33.16
CA GLU A 520 3.31 -21.52 -31.82
C GLU A 520 2.37 -20.95 -30.74
N PRO A 521 2.03 -21.72 -29.69
CA PRO A 521 1.23 -21.23 -28.58
C PRO A 521 1.92 -20.11 -27.80
N VAL A 522 1.19 -19.04 -27.50
CA VAL A 522 1.62 -17.92 -26.67
C VAL A 522 1.18 -18.12 -25.22
N ARG A 523 1.99 -17.65 -24.27
CA ARG A 523 1.69 -17.76 -22.85
C ARG A 523 0.49 -16.89 -22.47
N LEU A 524 -0.29 -17.40 -21.52
CA LEU A 524 -1.45 -16.75 -20.96
C LEU A 524 -1.22 -16.53 -19.45
N GLY A 525 -1.49 -15.34 -18.94
CA GLY A 525 -1.26 -15.02 -17.52
C GLY A 525 -1.67 -13.61 -17.11
N ARG A 526 -1.33 -13.19 -15.89
CA ARG A 526 -1.50 -11.81 -15.39
C ARG A 526 -0.17 -11.20 -15.02
N LEU A 527 0.34 -10.35 -15.91
CA LEU A 527 1.64 -9.72 -15.76
C LEU A 527 1.53 -8.23 -15.48
N LEU A 528 0.47 -7.58 -16.00
CA LEU A 528 0.32 -6.14 -15.90
C LEU A 528 -0.16 -5.72 -14.51
N GLY A 529 0.03 -4.43 -14.20
CA GLY A 529 -0.24 -3.85 -12.89
C GLY A 529 0.91 -4.04 -11.89
N ASP A 530 0.58 -4.00 -10.60
CA ASP A 530 1.56 -3.86 -9.51
C ASP A 530 1.71 -5.11 -8.64
N ILE A 531 0.97 -6.18 -8.93
CA ILE A 531 1.00 -7.41 -8.13
C ILE A 531 2.12 -8.33 -8.60
N VAL A 532 3.13 -8.49 -7.76
CA VAL A 532 4.33 -9.32 -8.02
C VAL A 532 3.98 -10.79 -8.20
N ASP A 533 3.15 -11.31 -7.29
CA ASP A 533 2.84 -12.73 -7.15
C ASP A 533 1.33 -12.94 -7.12
N ARG A 534 0.79 -13.53 -8.19
CA ARG A 534 -0.66 -13.74 -8.36
C ARG A 534 -1.17 -14.97 -7.63
N LYS A 535 -0.32 -15.99 -7.45
CA LYS A 535 -0.69 -17.29 -6.87
C LYS A 535 -1.44 -17.21 -5.54
N GLU A 536 -1.08 -16.27 -4.67
CA GLU A 536 -1.69 -16.14 -3.33
C GLU A 536 -2.82 -15.11 -3.25
N THR A 537 -2.87 -14.19 -4.21
CA THR A 537 -3.83 -13.09 -4.24
C THR A 537 -5.06 -13.44 -5.07
N ASP A 538 -4.82 -14.00 -6.26
CA ASP A 538 -5.81 -14.36 -7.26
C ASP A 538 -6.22 -15.83 -7.02
N LYS A 539 -7.30 -16.03 -6.26
CA LYS A 539 -7.84 -17.35 -5.90
C LYS A 539 -9.23 -17.53 -6.49
N TYR A 540 -9.50 -18.72 -7.01
CA TYR A 540 -10.75 -19.08 -7.66
C TYR A 540 -11.36 -20.33 -7.01
N PRO A 541 -12.69 -20.39 -6.88
CA PRO A 541 -13.39 -21.58 -6.40
C PRO A 541 -13.27 -22.73 -7.41
N ALA A 542 -13.53 -23.94 -6.94
CA ALA A 542 -13.70 -25.09 -7.82
C ALA A 542 -15.13 -25.15 -8.36
N VAL A 543 -15.26 -25.53 -9.62
CA VAL A 543 -16.52 -25.74 -10.33
C VAL A 543 -16.57 -27.21 -10.74
N THR A 544 -17.72 -27.85 -10.51
CA THR A 544 -17.97 -29.20 -11.03
C THR A 544 -18.23 -29.12 -12.52
N MET A 545 -17.36 -29.74 -13.32
CA MET A 545 -17.45 -29.75 -14.78
C MET A 545 -17.59 -31.18 -15.31
N ALA A 546 -18.20 -31.33 -16.49
CA ALA A 546 -18.23 -32.61 -17.19
C ALA A 546 -16.84 -33.01 -17.69
N THR A 547 -16.58 -34.31 -17.80
CA THR A 547 -15.40 -34.83 -18.50
C THR A 547 -15.74 -35.31 -19.90
N SER A 548 -14.73 -35.37 -20.78
CA SER A 548 -14.87 -35.87 -22.15
C SER A 548 -15.40 -37.31 -22.23
N THR A 549 -15.22 -38.11 -21.17
CA THR A 549 -15.71 -39.50 -21.09
C THR A 549 -17.04 -39.65 -20.33
N GLY A 550 -17.74 -38.55 -20.05
CA GLY A 550 -19.06 -38.57 -19.41
C GLY A 550 -19.06 -38.61 -17.88
N GLY A 551 -17.92 -38.37 -17.22
CA GLY A 551 -17.81 -38.19 -15.77
C GLY A 551 -17.92 -36.72 -15.35
N SER A 552 -17.56 -36.43 -14.10
CA SER A 552 -17.43 -35.05 -13.61
C SER A 552 -16.18 -34.87 -12.76
N VAL A 553 -15.59 -33.68 -12.79
CA VAL A 553 -14.40 -33.30 -12.01
C VAL A 553 -14.60 -31.94 -11.34
N ALA A 554 -13.97 -31.72 -10.19
CA ALA A 554 -13.89 -30.41 -9.57
C ALA A 554 -12.68 -29.65 -10.12
N ALA A 555 -12.91 -28.67 -11.00
CA ALA A 555 -11.87 -27.93 -11.68
C ALA A 555 -11.80 -26.47 -11.22
N ARG A 556 -10.60 -25.89 -11.17
CA ARG A 556 -10.40 -24.45 -10.89
C ARG A 556 -9.21 -23.89 -11.63
N PHE A 557 -9.29 -22.59 -11.91
CA PHE A 557 -8.14 -21.80 -12.31
C PHE A 557 -7.18 -21.57 -11.14
N PHE A 558 -5.91 -21.46 -11.46
CA PHE A 558 -4.91 -20.90 -10.56
C PHE A 558 -3.78 -20.26 -11.36
N PHE A 559 -3.11 -19.28 -10.76
CA PHE A 559 -1.89 -18.72 -11.30
C PHE A 559 -0.66 -19.44 -10.72
N THR A 560 0.31 -19.73 -11.58
CA THR A 560 1.58 -20.34 -11.20
C THR A 560 2.50 -19.34 -10.50
N VAL A 561 3.67 -19.79 -10.04
CA VAL A 561 4.72 -18.92 -9.48
C VAL A 561 5.34 -17.97 -10.51
N THR A 562 5.07 -18.19 -11.81
CA THR A 562 5.47 -17.30 -12.90
C THR A 562 4.32 -16.39 -13.36
N ASN A 563 3.18 -16.41 -12.67
CA ASN A 563 1.93 -15.71 -13.02
C ASN A 563 1.28 -16.18 -14.33
N ASP A 564 1.64 -17.39 -14.79
CA ASP A 564 0.96 -18.05 -15.91
C ASP A 564 -0.34 -18.70 -15.43
N LEU A 565 -1.34 -18.79 -16.31
CA LEU A 565 -2.63 -19.39 -16.02
C LEU A 565 -2.58 -20.91 -16.21
N SER A 566 -3.16 -21.64 -15.25
CA SER A 566 -3.31 -23.08 -15.31
C SER A 566 -4.68 -23.51 -14.77
N ILE A 567 -5.11 -24.71 -15.15
CA ILE A 567 -6.27 -25.40 -14.57
C ILE A 567 -5.78 -26.56 -13.72
N SER A 568 -6.48 -26.79 -12.62
CA SER A 568 -6.33 -28.00 -11.83
C SER A 568 -7.66 -28.70 -11.65
N ALA A 569 -7.71 -30.02 -11.82
CA ALA A 569 -8.90 -30.84 -11.62
C ALA A 569 -8.62 -32.01 -10.68
N SER A 570 -9.61 -32.36 -9.87
CA SER A 570 -9.60 -33.49 -8.92
C SER A 570 -10.96 -34.16 -8.83
#